data_AF-A0A835YFN8-F1
#
_entry.id   AF-A0A835YFN8-F1
#
_cell.length_a   1.000
_cell.length_b   1.000
_cell.length_c   1.000
_cell.angle_alpha   90.00
_cell.angle_beta   90.00
_cell.angle_gamma   90.00
#
_symmetry.space_group_name_H-M   'P 1'
#
loop_
_entity.id
_entity.type
_entity.pdbx_description
1 polymer ?
#
loop_
_entity_poly.entity_id
_entity_poly.type
_entity_poly.pdbx_seq_one_letter_code
_entity_poly.pdbx_strand_id
1 'polypeptide(L)'
;MQHVRSHLDPALVTGLDNATVRRFIRATGGNLALSIKRLNATLAWRRKVKPEEVVCRACAKDPQAHYMHLVGYCTKGRPIIYSCLENARNKVFEDNKDHMIQTFEWAIKTMPPGVEQWIWVCDFKGFGMADVNPKLAKLFLDISAEHYPERLGLFMIVDAPSIFGLLWRAISAFVDPKTYQKIRFLPYDALKPNSHLKGEMDLHFDSVTTEWLLREMAENRDKAKARAKQFNVASMYQQAVDGGLCGGSDFSHAHCHHGHAAAALGHGHGKEQVAHVHVHADAKELAVKAAQEPHNLLGTPALLHAFNTRPELLLPQATTTA
;
A
#
# COMPACT_ATOMS: atom_id res chain seq x y z
N MET A 1 18.85 21.74 8.49
CA MET A 1 18.92 20.79 7.34
C MET A 1 20.33 20.65 6.80
N GLN A 2 21.02 21.74 6.41
CA GLN A 2 22.38 21.68 5.87
C GLN A 2 23.35 20.92 6.80
N HIS A 3 23.32 21.21 8.10
CA HIS A 3 24.10 20.47 9.10
C HIS A 3 23.83 18.96 9.12
N VAL A 4 22.57 18.52 8.97
CA VAL A 4 22.28 17.08 8.91
C VAL A 4 22.88 16.48 7.66
N ARG A 5 22.66 17.11 6.49
CA ARG A 5 23.15 16.62 5.19
C ARG A 5 24.68 16.47 5.14
N SER A 6 25.42 17.40 5.75
CA SER A 6 26.89 17.35 5.75
C SER A 6 27.49 16.22 6.59
N HIS A 7 26.68 15.55 7.42
CA HIS A 7 27.10 14.43 8.29
C HIS A 7 26.46 13.09 7.87
N LEU A 8 25.80 13.05 6.72
CA LEU A 8 25.32 11.81 6.12
C LEU A 8 26.43 11.14 5.32
N ASP A 9 26.39 9.82 5.22
CA ASP A 9 27.32 9.05 4.40
C ASP A 9 27.23 9.52 2.92
N PRO A 10 28.31 10.12 2.36
CA PRO A 10 28.30 10.63 0.99
C PRO A 10 27.95 9.56 -0.06
N ALA A 11 28.23 8.28 0.21
CA ALA A 11 27.90 7.18 -0.69
C ALA A 11 26.39 6.85 -0.71
N LEU A 12 25.61 7.38 0.23
CA LEU A 12 24.20 7.05 0.43
C LEU A 12 23.23 8.23 0.23
N VAL A 13 23.73 9.44 0.00
CA VAL A 13 22.89 10.66 -0.10
C VAL A 13 22.34 10.95 -1.50
N THR A 14 22.78 10.23 -2.52
CA THR A 14 22.29 10.41 -3.89
C THR A 14 20.77 10.18 -3.96
N GLY A 15 20.03 11.17 -4.47
CA GLY A 15 18.57 11.11 -4.55
C GLY A 15 17.82 11.46 -3.26
N LEU A 16 18.51 11.81 -2.16
CA LEU A 16 17.87 12.18 -0.90
C LEU A 16 17.21 13.57 -0.97
N ASP A 17 15.88 13.61 -0.99
CA ASP A 17 15.13 14.86 -1.01
C ASP A 17 15.13 15.60 0.34
N ASN A 18 14.83 16.91 0.31
CA ASN A 18 14.80 17.74 1.52
C ASN A 18 13.61 17.42 2.45
N ALA A 19 12.48 16.93 1.92
CA ALA A 19 11.33 16.53 2.72
C ALA A 19 11.67 15.33 3.62
N THR A 20 12.44 14.38 3.11
CA THR A 20 12.97 13.24 3.87
C THR A 20 13.84 13.70 5.04
N VAL A 21 14.80 14.61 4.80
CA VAL A 21 15.62 15.17 5.89
C VAL A 21 14.74 15.86 6.95
N ARG A 22 13.73 16.63 6.53
CA ARG A 22 12.80 17.29 7.47
C ARG A 22 12.00 16.29 8.30
N ARG A 23 11.51 15.19 7.70
CA ARG A 23 10.77 14.14 8.44
C ARG A 23 11.62 13.57 9.56
N PHE A 24 12.88 13.23 9.29
CA PHE A 24 13.78 12.70 10.32
C PHE A 24 14.06 13.71 11.44
N ILE A 25 14.20 15.01 11.13
CA ILE A 25 14.36 16.06 12.14
C ILE A 25 13.09 16.20 13.01
N ARG A 26 11.90 16.19 12.41
CA ARG A 26 10.62 16.26 13.16
C ARG A 26 10.42 15.05 14.07
N ALA A 27 10.80 13.86 13.59
CA ALA A 27 10.67 12.60 14.31
C ALA A 27 11.55 12.50 15.56
N THR A 28 12.59 13.33 15.66
CA THR A 28 13.50 13.38 16.83
C THR A 28 13.30 14.65 17.66
N GLY A 29 12.22 15.41 17.41
CA GLY A 29 11.95 16.67 18.11
C GLY A 29 13.02 17.73 17.88
N GLY A 30 13.72 17.70 16.74
CA GLY A 30 14.80 18.63 16.43
C GLY A 30 16.19 18.19 16.89
N ASN A 31 16.34 17.02 17.54
CA ASN A 31 17.65 16.52 17.94
C ASN A 31 18.49 16.12 16.71
N LEU A 32 19.45 16.98 16.33
CA LEU A 32 20.22 16.82 15.10
C LEU A 32 21.09 15.57 15.10
N ALA A 33 21.78 15.26 16.20
CA ALA A 33 22.64 14.08 16.32
C ALA A 33 21.83 12.78 16.13
N LEU A 34 20.67 12.68 16.79
CA LEU A 34 19.78 11.54 16.63
C LEU A 34 19.18 11.47 15.21
N SER A 35 18.89 12.62 14.60
CA SER A 35 18.39 12.69 13.22
C SER A 35 19.42 12.14 12.24
N ILE A 36 20.69 12.54 12.37
CA ILE A 36 21.81 12.05 11.55
C ILE A 36 21.95 10.53 11.72
N LYS A 37 21.98 10.03 12.97
CA LYS A 37 22.10 8.61 13.27
C LYS A 37 20.98 7.78 12.61
N ARG A 38 19.72 8.18 12.82
CA ARG A 38 18.54 7.46 12.28
C ARG A 38 18.46 7.53 10.76
N LEU A 39 18.80 8.68 10.18
CA LEU A 39 18.78 8.84 8.72
C LEU A 39 19.88 7.99 8.07
N ASN A 40 21.11 7.98 8.60
CA ASN A 40 22.17 7.09 8.10
C ASN A 40 21.77 5.61 8.21
N ALA A 41 21.18 5.19 9.34
CA ALA A 41 20.68 3.82 9.51
C ALA A 41 19.61 3.47 8.45
N THR A 42 18.68 4.40 8.18
CA THR A 42 17.66 4.21 7.14
C THR A 42 18.25 4.17 5.73
N LEU A 43 19.21 5.03 5.41
CA LEU A 43 19.87 5.03 4.11
C LEU A 43 20.64 3.72 3.87
N ALA A 44 21.34 3.22 4.89
CA ALA A 44 22.01 1.92 4.83
C ALA A 44 21.00 0.77 4.68
N TRP A 45 19.88 0.83 5.40
CA TRP A 45 18.80 -0.14 5.26
C TRP A 45 18.20 -0.12 3.85
N ARG A 46 17.91 1.07 3.28
CA ARG A 46 17.40 1.19 1.90
C ARG A 46 18.38 0.62 0.88
N ARG A 47 19.68 0.87 1.03
CA ARG A 47 20.71 0.27 0.15
C ARG A 47 20.74 -1.25 0.23
N LYS A 48 20.52 -1.82 1.41
CA LYS A 48 20.54 -3.28 1.64
C LYS A 48 19.25 -3.97 1.20
N VAL A 49 18.11 -3.44 1.63
CA VAL A 49 16.79 -4.04 1.46
C VAL A 49 16.15 -3.66 0.13
N LYS A 50 16.49 -2.48 -0.40
CA LYS A 50 15.89 -1.91 -1.62
C LYS A 50 14.37 -1.96 -1.57
N PRO A 51 13.74 -1.30 -0.58
CA PRO A 51 12.31 -1.41 -0.36
C PRO A 51 11.49 -1.03 -1.60
N GLU A 52 11.98 -0.10 -2.42
CA GLU A 52 11.35 0.30 -3.68
C GLU A 52 11.24 -0.83 -4.73
N GLU A 53 12.03 -1.90 -4.60
CA GLU A 53 12.05 -3.11 -5.42
C GLU A 53 11.35 -4.31 -4.74
N VAL A 54 10.91 -4.18 -3.49
CA VAL A 54 10.28 -5.29 -2.74
C VAL A 54 8.94 -5.66 -3.37
N VAL A 55 8.75 -6.96 -3.59
CA VAL A 55 7.50 -7.55 -4.11
C VAL A 55 7.05 -8.65 -3.18
N CYS A 56 5.81 -8.58 -2.71
CA CYS A 56 5.21 -9.66 -1.93
C CYS A 56 5.00 -10.90 -2.80
N ARG A 57 5.87 -11.89 -2.63
CA ARG A 57 5.81 -13.16 -3.37
C ARG A 57 4.57 -13.99 -3.03
N ALA A 58 4.06 -13.87 -1.80
CA ALA A 58 2.81 -14.51 -1.40
C ALA A 58 1.63 -13.99 -2.22
N CYS A 59 1.46 -12.67 -2.32
CA CYS A 59 0.39 -12.07 -3.14
C CYS A 59 0.55 -12.34 -4.65
N ALA A 60 1.79 -12.47 -5.14
CA ALA A 60 2.04 -12.84 -6.53
C ALA A 60 1.62 -14.29 -6.86
N LYS A 61 1.59 -15.18 -5.86
CA LYS A 61 1.18 -16.59 -6.00
C LYS A 61 -0.29 -16.80 -5.69
N ASP A 62 -0.79 -16.12 -4.68
CA ASP A 62 -2.15 -16.25 -4.16
C ASP A 62 -2.76 -14.85 -3.97
N PRO A 63 -3.75 -14.46 -4.80
CA PRO A 63 -4.42 -13.16 -4.69
C PRO A 63 -5.26 -13.03 -3.41
N GLN A 64 -5.38 -14.08 -2.59
CA GLN A 64 -6.08 -14.07 -1.30
C GLN A 64 -5.11 -14.10 -0.12
N ALA A 65 -3.79 -14.03 -0.36
CA ALA A 65 -2.78 -14.16 0.68
C ALA A 65 -2.88 -13.04 1.73
N HIS A 66 -2.87 -11.79 1.31
CA HIS A 66 -2.96 -10.65 2.22
C HIS A 66 -4.03 -9.68 1.78
N TYR A 67 -4.48 -8.88 2.73
CA TYR A 67 -5.45 -7.83 2.49
C TYR A 67 -5.06 -6.56 3.23
N MET A 68 -4.08 -5.86 2.66
CA MET A 68 -3.62 -4.51 3.01
C MET A 68 -3.20 -3.79 1.72
N HIS A 69 -4.00 -2.84 1.24
CA HIS A 69 -3.78 -2.22 -0.08
C HIS A 69 -4.23 -0.75 -0.08
N LEU A 70 -3.86 -0.03 -1.14
CA LEU A 70 -4.25 1.36 -1.33
C LEU A 70 -5.69 1.48 -1.85
N VAL A 71 -6.44 2.43 -1.29
CA VAL A 71 -7.85 2.70 -1.65
C VAL A 71 -8.11 4.20 -1.78
N GLY A 72 -7.74 4.77 -2.92
CA GLY A 72 -7.93 6.21 -3.18
C GLY A 72 -7.25 7.13 -2.15
N TYR A 73 -7.88 8.27 -1.88
CA TYR A 73 -7.28 9.38 -1.12
C TYR A 73 -8.28 10.03 -0.17
N CYS A 74 -7.77 10.57 0.93
CA CYS A 74 -8.56 11.40 1.82
C CYS A 74 -8.73 12.83 1.27
N THR A 75 -9.57 13.64 1.92
CA THR A 75 -9.83 15.04 1.51
C THR A 75 -8.60 15.95 1.54
N LYS A 76 -7.51 15.52 2.18
CA LYS A 76 -6.20 16.21 2.21
C LYS A 76 -5.20 15.63 1.21
N GLY A 77 -5.63 14.78 0.27
CA GLY A 77 -4.79 14.13 -0.74
C GLY A 77 -3.87 13.04 -0.19
N ARG A 78 -4.09 12.57 1.04
CA ARG A 78 -3.29 11.47 1.63
C ARG A 78 -3.79 10.14 1.07
N PRO A 79 -2.91 9.26 0.55
CA PRO A 79 -3.33 7.93 0.15
C PRO A 79 -3.88 7.17 1.35
N ILE A 80 -4.95 6.40 1.13
CA ILE A 80 -5.58 5.57 2.16
C ILE A 80 -5.08 4.15 1.98
N ILE A 81 -4.56 3.55 3.04
CA ILE A 81 -4.31 2.13 3.16
C ILE A 81 -5.52 1.51 3.84
N TYR A 82 -6.11 0.47 3.27
CA TYR A 82 -7.17 -0.32 3.89
C TYR A 82 -6.73 -1.76 4.11
N SER A 83 -7.09 -2.31 5.26
CA SER A 83 -6.86 -3.71 5.59
C SER A 83 -8.01 -4.31 6.38
N CYS A 84 -8.19 -5.63 6.27
CA CYS A 84 -9.16 -6.41 7.05
C CYS A 84 -8.55 -7.77 7.40
N LEU A 85 -8.69 -8.17 8.67
CA LEU A 85 -8.03 -9.37 9.18
C LEU A 85 -8.74 -10.67 8.79
N GLU A 86 -10.05 -10.65 8.57
CA GLU A 86 -10.83 -11.78 8.04
C GLU A 86 -10.31 -12.23 6.66
N ASN A 87 -9.87 -11.28 5.85
CA ASN A 87 -9.44 -11.52 4.47
C ASN A 87 -7.95 -11.89 4.36
N ALA A 88 -7.17 -11.74 5.43
CA ALA A 88 -5.74 -12.05 5.44
C ALA A 88 -5.52 -13.54 5.73
N ARG A 89 -5.31 -14.35 4.68
CA ARG A 89 -5.13 -15.82 4.80
C ARG A 89 -3.71 -16.23 5.13
N ASN A 90 -2.72 -15.47 4.67
CA ASN A 90 -1.33 -15.68 4.96
C ASN A 90 -0.90 -14.85 6.17
N LYS A 91 -0.55 -15.54 7.26
CA LYS A 91 -0.06 -14.94 8.51
C LYS A 91 1.44 -15.18 8.74
N VAL A 92 2.17 -15.62 7.70
CA VAL A 92 3.62 -15.81 7.76
C VAL A 92 4.29 -14.45 7.96
N PHE A 93 5.20 -14.39 8.93
CA PHE A 93 5.81 -13.15 9.39
C PHE A 93 6.60 -12.44 8.28
N GLU A 94 7.44 -13.16 7.54
CA GLU A 94 8.27 -12.59 6.47
C GLU A 94 7.43 -12.12 5.28
N ASP A 95 6.39 -12.88 4.91
CA ASP A 95 5.48 -12.50 3.84
C ASP A 95 4.69 -11.21 4.17
N ASN A 96 4.25 -11.05 5.42
CA ASN A 96 3.58 -9.85 5.90
C ASN A 96 4.53 -8.64 5.92
N LYS A 97 5.81 -8.87 6.27
CA LYS A 97 6.84 -7.81 6.24
C LYS A 97 7.04 -7.29 4.83
N ASP A 98 7.22 -8.18 3.85
CA ASP A 98 7.43 -7.80 2.45
C ASP A 98 6.19 -7.10 1.88
N HIS A 99 4.99 -7.60 2.19
CA HIS A 99 3.74 -6.97 1.79
C HIS A 99 3.58 -5.55 2.35
N MET A 100 3.87 -5.37 3.64
CA MET A 100 3.81 -4.06 4.28
C MET A 100 4.79 -3.07 3.67
N ILE A 101 6.05 -3.47 3.45
CA ILE A 101 7.06 -2.62 2.82
C ILE A 101 6.62 -2.23 1.40
N GLN A 102 6.15 -3.19 0.61
CA GLN A 102 5.63 -2.94 -0.73
C GLN A 102 4.48 -1.92 -0.71
N THR A 103 3.48 -2.11 0.15
CA THR A 103 2.33 -1.20 0.27
C THR A 103 2.75 0.20 0.73
N PHE A 104 3.73 0.32 1.64
CA PHE A 104 4.27 1.61 2.06
C PHE A 104 5.01 2.34 0.95
N GLU A 105 5.88 1.66 0.20
CA GLU A 105 6.60 2.28 -0.91
C GLU A 105 5.64 2.71 -2.03
N TRP A 106 4.60 1.92 -2.27
CA TRP A 106 3.52 2.30 -3.17
C TRP A 106 2.74 3.51 -2.66
N ALA A 107 2.37 3.55 -1.38
CA ALA A 107 1.72 4.72 -0.78
C ALA A 107 2.57 5.99 -0.98
N ILE A 108 3.89 5.88 -0.83
CA ILE A 108 4.81 7.00 -1.03
C ILE A 108 4.84 7.45 -2.50
N LYS A 109 4.87 6.50 -3.44
CA LYS A 109 4.89 6.78 -4.88
C LYS A 109 3.62 7.50 -5.36
N THR A 110 2.49 7.29 -4.69
CA THR A 110 1.22 7.92 -5.06
C THR A 110 0.94 9.26 -4.35
N MET A 111 1.83 9.72 -3.45
CA MET A 111 1.62 11.00 -2.77
C MET A 111 1.76 12.19 -3.74
N PRO A 112 0.74 13.07 -3.83
CA PRO A 112 0.88 14.29 -4.62
C PRO A 112 1.89 15.27 -3.99
N PRO A 113 2.39 16.26 -4.75
CA PRO A 113 3.33 17.24 -4.24
C PRO A 113 2.85 17.90 -2.94
N GLY A 114 3.70 17.93 -1.92
CA GLY A 114 3.40 18.50 -0.60
C GLY A 114 2.69 17.55 0.37
N VAL A 115 2.21 16.39 -0.09
CA VAL A 115 1.69 15.34 0.79
C VAL A 115 2.82 14.41 1.21
N GLU A 116 2.97 14.21 2.52
CA GLU A 116 4.03 13.37 3.10
C GLU A 116 3.48 12.16 3.86
N GLN A 117 2.16 12.07 4.04
CA GLN A 117 1.50 11.15 4.97
C GLN A 117 0.41 10.31 4.31
N TRP A 118 0.21 9.09 4.81
CA TRP A 118 -0.93 8.23 4.50
C TRP A 118 -1.93 8.17 5.67
N ILE A 119 -3.14 7.70 5.39
CA ILE A 119 -4.12 7.27 6.39
C ILE A 119 -4.23 5.75 6.34
N TRP A 120 -4.39 5.09 7.48
CA TRP A 120 -4.68 3.67 7.52
C TRP A 120 -6.05 3.44 8.18
N VAL A 121 -6.93 2.72 7.50
CA VAL A 121 -8.16 2.16 8.05
C VAL A 121 -7.99 0.64 8.16
N CYS A 122 -8.01 0.09 9.38
CA CYS A 122 -7.89 -1.33 9.62
C CYS A 122 -9.18 -1.86 10.26
N ASP A 123 -9.88 -2.72 9.53
CA ASP A 123 -11.05 -3.45 9.98
C ASP A 123 -10.63 -4.71 10.73
N PHE A 124 -10.89 -4.73 12.04
CA PHE A 124 -10.54 -5.83 12.94
C PHE A 124 -11.53 -6.99 12.89
N LYS A 125 -12.50 -6.95 11.96
CA LYS A 125 -13.28 -8.15 11.65
C LYS A 125 -12.34 -9.33 11.37
N GLY A 126 -12.57 -10.44 12.07
CA GLY A 126 -11.75 -11.66 11.98
C GLY A 126 -10.60 -11.74 13.00
N PHE A 127 -10.33 -10.67 13.76
CA PHE A 127 -9.31 -10.69 14.81
C PHE A 127 -9.64 -11.75 15.86
N GLY A 128 -8.74 -12.71 16.05
CA GLY A 128 -8.86 -13.77 17.05
C GLY A 128 -7.58 -14.02 17.83
N MET A 129 -7.55 -15.12 18.60
CA MET A 129 -6.39 -15.47 19.43
C MET A 129 -5.11 -15.66 18.61
N ALA A 130 -5.21 -16.19 17.39
CA ALA A 130 -4.08 -16.34 16.47
C ALA A 130 -3.45 -14.99 16.06
N ASP A 131 -4.21 -13.89 16.19
CA ASP A 131 -3.79 -12.53 15.83
C ASP A 131 -3.21 -11.75 17.02
N VAL A 132 -3.29 -12.31 18.24
CA VAL A 132 -2.61 -11.77 19.43
C VAL A 132 -1.11 -12.12 19.31
N ASN A 133 -0.43 -11.46 18.38
CA ASN A 133 0.95 -11.70 18.03
C ASN A 133 1.81 -10.44 18.26
N PRO A 134 2.39 -10.25 19.46
CA PRO A 134 3.23 -9.11 19.77
C PRO A 134 4.46 -8.98 18.87
N LYS A 135 4.99 -10.09 18.33
CA LYS A 135 6.15 -10.05 17.43
C LYS A 135 5.82 -9.35 16.12
N LEU A 136 4.67 -9.70 15.52
CA LEU A 136 4.20 -9.08 14.28
C LEU A 136 3.87 -7.59 14.48
N ALA A 137 3.20 -7.26 15.59
CA ALA A 137 2.89 -5.88 15.92
C ALA A 137 4.15 -5.05 16.22
N LYS A 138 5.14 -5.63 16.92
CA LYS A 138 6.43 -4.96 17.14
C LYS A 138 7.20 -4.74 15.85
N LEU A 139 7.21 -5.70 14.92
CA LEU A 139 7.80 -5.53 13.59
C LEU A 139 7.20 -4.31 12.86
N PHE A 140 5.87 -4.20 12.87
CA PHE A 140 5.18 -3.06 12.28
C PHE A 140 5.67 -1.73 12.88
N LEU A 141 5.71 -1.67 14.22
CA LEU A 141 6.15 -0.47 14.94
C LEU A 141 7.61 -0.15 14.66
N ASP A 142 8.50 -1.14 14.68
CA ASP A 142 9.93 -0.98 14.45
C ASP A 142 10.18 -0.44 13.04
N ILE A 143 9.64 -1.09 11.99
CA ILE A 143 9.84 -0.64 10.59
C ILE A 143 9.25 0.76 10.39
N SER A 144 8.02 1.00 10.87
CA SER A 144 7.34 2.28 10.71
C SER A 144 8.08 3.41 11.42
N ALA A 145 8.49 3.19 12.67
CA ALA A 145 9.19 4.20 13.46
C ALA A 145 10.60 4.44 12.92
N GLU A 146 11.35 3.38 12.59
CA GLU A 146 12.76 3.51 12.23
C GLU A 146 12.95 4.06 10.81
N HIS A 147 12.23 3.51 9.82
CA HIS A 147 12.49 3.75 8.40
C HIS A 147 11.43 4.61 7.71
N TYR A 148 10.23 4.70 8.27
CA TYR A 148 9.11 5.50 7.74
C TYR A 148 8.63 6.59 8.71
N PRO A 149 9.54 7.36 9.34
CA PRO A 149 9.13 8.35 10.33
C PRO A 149 8.20 9.40 9.73
N GLU A 150 7.25 9.85 10.54
CA GLU A 150 6.30 10.93 10.21
C GLU A 150 5.36 10.61 9.02
N ARG A 151 5.30 9.35 8.55
CA ARG A 151 4.44 8.95 7.42
C ARG A 151 2.98 8.65 7.79
N LEU A 152 2.71 8.15 9.00
CA LEU A 152 1.34 7.92 9.43
C LEU A 152 0.68 9.26 9.81
N GLY A 153 -0.43 9.59 9.14
CA GLY A 153 -1.25 10.78 9.42
C GLY A 153 -2.44 10.50 10.32
N LEU A 154 -3.07 9.34 10.18
CA LEU A 154 -4.23 8.88 10.96
C LEU A 154 -4.31 7.34 10.88
N PHE A 155 -4.67 6.68 11.98
CA PHE A 155 -4.93 5.24 12.02
C PHE A 155 -6.28 4.96 12.65
N MET A 156 -7.25 4.52 11.84
CA MET A 156 -8.56 4.09 12.29
C MET A 156 -8.57 2.58 12.50
N ILE A 157 -8.79 2.16 13.74
CA ILE A 157 -8.98 0.77 14.13
C ILE A 157 -10.48 0.56 14.32
N VAL A 158 -11.09 -0.20 13.42
CA VAL A 158 -12.54 -0.41 13.37
C VAL A 158 -12.87 -1.80 13.93
N ASP A 159 -13.84 -1.86 14.84
CA ASP A 159 -14.41 -3.11 15.37
C ASP A 159 -13.41 -4.02 16.10
N ALA A 160 -12.46 -3.43 16.83
CA ALA A 160 -11.51 -4.19 17.63
C ALA A 160 -12.23 -4.94 18.77
N PRO A 161 -12.17 -6.28 18.82
CA PRO A 161 -12.83 -7.06 19.87
C PRO A 161 -12.08 -6.91 21.21
N SER A 162 -12.74 -7.19 22.34
CA SER A 162 -12.13 -7.01 23.68
C SER A 162 -10.81 -7.77 23.88
N ILE A 163 -10.63 -8.92 23.19
CA ILE A 163 -9.37 -9.70 23.22
C ILE A 163 -8.17 -8.92 22.67
N PHE A 164 -8.38 -7.94 21.78
CA PHE A 164 -7.33 -7.02 21.30
C PHE A 164 -6.65 -6.29 22.47
N GLY A 165 -7.36 -6.06 23.59
CA GLY A 165 -6.80 -5.44 24.78
C GLY A 165 -5.54 -6.16 25.30
N LEU A 166 -5.41 -7.48 25.10
CA LEU A 166 -4.19 -8.23 25.44
C LEU A 166 -3.00 -7.79 24.59
N LEU A 167 -3.18 -7.71 23.28
CA LEU A 167 -2.15 -7.27 22.34
C LEU A 167 -1.79 -5.80 22.60
N TRP A 168 -2.79 -4.94 22.78
CA TRP A 168 -2.58 -3.51 23.03
C TRP A 168 -1.73 -3.27 24.27
N ARG A 169 -2.01 -3.98 25.38
CA ARG A 169 -1.20 -3.89 26.60
C ARG A 169 0.26 -4.30 26.39
N ALA A 170 0.52 -5.24 25.49
CA ALA A 170 1.88 -5.70 25.19
C ALA A 170 2.66 -4.70 24.32
N ILE A 171 1.99 -3.95 23.44
CA ILE A 171 2.66 -3.10 22.44
C ILE A 171 2.57 -1.60 22.72
N SER A 172 1.62 -1.15 23.53
CA SER A 172 1.33 0.30 23.72
C SER A 172 2.52 1.08 24.28
N ALA A 173 3.36 0.44 25.10
CA ALA A 173 4.59 1.03 25.63
C ALA A 173 5.63 1.38 24.54
N PHE A 174 5.54 0.75 23.36
CA PHE A 174 6.41 1.03 22.21
C PHE A 174 5.81 2.04 21.24
N VAL A 175 4.56 2.47 21.46
CA VAL A 175 3.90 3.48 20.63
C VAL A 175 4.27 4.85 21.17
N ASP A 176 4.97 5.66 20.37
CA ASP A 176 5.32 7.01 20.79
C ASP A 176 4.07 7.90 20.96
N PRO A 177 4.12 8.93 21.83
CA PRO A 177 2.95 9.76 22.13
C PRO A 177 2.31 10.44 20.91
N LYS A 178 3.09 10.84 19.89
CA LYS A 178 2.54 11.46 18.68
C LYS A 178 1.80 10.44 17.83
N THR A 179 2.30 9.21 17.77
CA THR A 179 1.60 8.12 17.08
C THR A 179 0.32 7.75 17.81
N TYR A 180 0.33 7.68 19.14
CA TYR A 180 -0.87 7.40 19.94
C TYR A 180 -2.01 8.39 19.64
N GLN A 181 -1.70 9.69 19.53
CA GLN A 181 -2.69 10.73 19.21
C GLN A 181 -3.34 10.59 17.83
N LYS A 182 -2.73 9.82 16.92
CA LYS A 182 -3.25 9.55 15.57
C LYS A 182 -4.14 8.32 15.51
N ILE A 183 -4.25 7.56 16.59
CA ILE A 183 -5.07 6.34 16.62
C ILE A 183 -6.51 6.69 16.99
N ARG A 184 -7.47 6.12 16.28
CA ARG A 184 -8.90 6.20 16.57
C ARG A 184 -9.45 4.78 16.67
N PHE A 185 -10.04 4.45 17.81
CA PHE A 185 -10.78 3.20 17.99
C PHE A 185 -12.26 3.48 17.73
N LEU A 186 -12.84 2.78 16.76
CA LEU A 186 -14.20 3.01 16.29
C LEU A 186 -14.99 1.69 16.34
N PRO A 187 -16.26 1.69 16.77
CA PRO A 187 -17.14 0.53 16.61
C PRO A 187 -17.50 0.34 15.13
N TYR A 188 -17.90 -0.87 14.75
CA TYR A 188 -18.64 -1.03 13.49
C TYR A 188 -20.14 -0.81 13.74
N ASP A 189 -20.61 0.40 13.46
CA ASP A 189 -22.00 0.80 13.63
C ASP A 189 -22.61 1.42 12.37
N ALA A 190 -22.07 1.08 11.20
CA ALA A 190 -22.39 1.65 9.89
C ALA A 190 -23.90 1.66 9.54
N LEU A 191 -24.68 0.72 10.07
CA LEU A 191 -26.11 0.60 9.81
C LEU A 191 -26.98 1.49 10.72
N LYS A 192 -26.38 2.17 11.71
CA LYS A 192 -27.12 3.02 12.65
C LYS A 192 -27.28 4.44 12.08
N PRO A 193 -28.43 5.11 12.26
CA PRO A 193 -28.63 6.49 11.80
C PRO A 193 -27.57 7.49 12.32
N ASN A 194 -27.09 7.29 13.54
CA ASN A 194 -26.03 8.10 14.17
C ASN A 194 -24.73 7.28 14.29
N SER A 195 -24.27 6.70 13.17
CA SER A 195 -23.04 5.91 13.14
C SER A 195 -21.83 6.77 13.52
N HIS A 196 -21.14 6.39 14.60
CA HIS A 196 -19.87 7.00 14.98
C HIS A 196 -18.79 6.75 13.94
N LEU A 197 -18.77 5.56 13.35
CA LEU A 197 -17.83 5.20 12.29
C LEU A 197 -18.00 6.13 11.09
N LYS A 198 -19.23 6.27 10.59
CA LYS A 198 -19.52 7.15 9.45
C LYS A 198 -19.20 8.61 9.79
N GLY A 199 -19.61 9.07 10.97
CA GLY A 199 -19.32 10.43 11.42
C GLY A 199 -17.82 10.74 11.46
N GLU A 200 -16.98 9.82 11.96
CA GLU A 200 -15.52 10.01 11.94
C GLU A 200 -14.96 9.92 10.51
N MET A 201 -15.44 9.00 9.68
CA MET A 201 -15.01 8.88 8.28
C MET A 201 -15.28 10.16 7.47
N ASP A 202 -16.47 10.75 7.63
CA ASP A 202 -16.88 11.98 6.92
C ASP A 202 -16.03 13.21 7.30
N LEU A 203 -15.28 13.17 8.40
CA LEU A 203 -14.30 14.22 8.74
C LEU A 203 -13.05 14.18 7.86
N HIS A 204 -12.73 13.03 7.28
CA HIS A 204 -11.46 12.79 6.58
C HIS A 204 -11.64 12.37 5.12
N PHE A 205 -12.78 11.81 4.76
CA PHE A 205 -13.05 11.22 3.45
C PHE A 205 -14.21 11.94 2.75
N ASP A 206 -14.22 11.91 1.41
CA ASP A 206 -15.40 12.33 0.65
C ASP A 206 -16.51 11.27 0.76
N SER A 207 -17.73 11.64 0.39
CA SER A 207 -18.88 10.72 0.51
C SER A 207 -18.69 9.44 -0.29
N VAL A 208 -18.08 9.52 -1.48
CA VAL A 208 -17.81 8.35 -2.33
C VAL A 208 -16.87 7.37 -1.62
N THR A 209 -15.80 7.87 -1.03
CA THR A 209 -14.80 7.07 -0.30
C THR A 209 -15.38 6.52 1.00
N THR A 210 -16.15 7.31 1.76
CA THR A 210 -16.84 6.82 2.95
C THR A 210 -17.79 5.67 2.60
N GLU A 211 -18.68 5.85 1.62
CA GLU A 211 -19.63 4.81 1.22
C GLU A 211 -18.91 3.56 0.70
N TRP A 212 -17.80 3.73 -0.01
CA TRP A 212 -16.97 2.61 -0.44
C TRP A 212 -16.40 1.83 0.75
N LEU A 213 -15.80 2.51 1.74
CA LEU A 213 -15.23 1.88 2.94
C LEU A 213 -16.30 1.16 3.77
N LEU A 214 -17.46 1.78 3.98
CA LEU A 214 -18.56 1.19 4.73
C LEU A 214 -19.12 -0.05 4.04
N ARG A 215 -19.30 0.00 2.71
CA ARG A 215 -19.71 -1.17 1.92
C ARG A 215 -18.66 -2.27 2.00
N GLU A 216 -17.37 -1.95 1.84
CA GLU A 216 -16.30 -2.95 1.87
C GLU A 216 -16.25 -3.67 3.23
N MET A 217 -16.38 -2.93 4.32
CA MET A 217 -16.49 -3.48 5.68
C MET A 217 -17.75 -4.34 5.87
N ALA A 218 -18.89 -3.96 5.27
CA ALA A 218 -20.10 -4.77 5.30
C ALA A 218 -19.90 -6.11 4.56
N GLU A 219 -19.24 -6.09 3.40
CA GLU A 219 -18.94 -7.30 2.64
C GLU A 219 -17.92 -8.20 3.32
N ASN A 220 -16.93 -7.64 4.03
CA ASN A 220 -15.99 -8.41 4.84
C ASN A 220 -16.67 -9.14 6.02
N ARG A 221 -17.88 -8.70 6.41
CA ARG A 221 -18.70 -9.36 7.42
C ARG A 221 -19.63 -10.42 6.84
N ASP A 222 -19.85 -10.42 5.52
CA ASP A 222 -20.53 -11.49 4.80
C ASP A 222 -19.54 -12.61 4.46
N LYS A 223 -19.73 -13.79 5.06
CA LYS A 223 -18.81 -14.92 4.90
C LYS A 223 -18.70 -15.41 3.46
N ALA A 224 -19.78 -15.36 2.68
CA ALA A 224 -19.76 -15.82 1.29
C ALA A 224 -18.97 -14.83 0.44
N LYS A 225 -19.23 -13.53 0.60
CA LYS A 225 -18.48 -12.48 -0.11
C LYS A 225 -17.01 -12.47 0.28
N ALA A 226 -16.68 -12.41 1.57
CA ALA A 226 -15.31 -12.38 2.07
C ALA A 226 -14.44 -13.53 1.52
N ARG A 227 -15.00 -14.74 1.44
CA ARG A 227 -14.29 -15.92 0.89
C ARG A 227 -14.07 -15.85 -0.62
N ALA A 228 -14.93 -15.16 -1.34
CA ALA A 228 -14.87 -15.03 -2.79
C ALA A 228 -13.91 -13.93 -3.26
N LYS A 229 -13.57 -12.94 -2.41
CA LYS A 229 -12.71 -11.81 -2.79
C LYS A 229 -11.33 -12.26 -3.24
N GLN A 230 -10.82 -11.67 -4.31
CA GLN A 230 -9.46 -11.88 -4.82
C GLN A 230 -8.81 -10.54 -5.11
N PHE A 231 -7.57 -10.36 -4.69
CA PHE A 231 -6.90 -9.07 -4.72
C PHE A 231 -5.71 -9.12 -5.67
N ASN A 232 -5.85 -8.49 -6.83
CA ASN A 232 -4.71 -8.18 -7.68
C ASN A 232 -4.04 -6.91 -7.15
N VAL A 233 -3.08 -7.09 -6.26
CA VAL A 233 -2.39 -6.01 -5.54
C VAL A 233 -1.75 -5.01 -6.52
N ALA A 234 -1.27 -5.44 -7.69
CA ALA A 234 -0.74 -4.57 -8.73
C ALA A 234 -1.82 -3.73 -9.44
N SER A 235 -2.96 -4.33 -9.78
CA SER A 235 -4.10 -3.60 -10.35
C SER A 235 -4.65 -2.57 -9.35
N MET A 236 -4.75 -2.94 -8.07
CA MET A 236 -5.19 -2.01 -7.02
C MET A 236 -4.22 -0.83 -6.86
N TYR A 237 -2.91 -1.08 -6.96
CA TYR A 237 -1.91 -0.01 -7.01
C TYR A 237 -2.11 0.92 -8.20
N GLN A 238 -2.27 0.36 -9.41
CA GLN A 238 -2.47 1.16 -10.62
C GLN A 238 -3.75 2.01 -10.52
N GLN A 239 -4.84 1.42 -10.02
CA GLN A 239 -6.07 2.17 -9.78
C GLN A 239 -5.88 3.29 -8.76
N ALA A 240 -5.12 3.06 -7.68
CA ALA A 240 -4.80 4.11 -6.71
C ALA A 240 -3.96 5.24 -7.34
N VAL A 241 -3.03 4.92 -8.24
CA VAL A 241 -2.30 5.92 -9.05
C VAL A 241 -3.27 6.75 -9.90
N ASP A 242 -4.26 6.09 -10.50
CA ASP A 242 -5.26 6.72 -11.38
C ASP A 242 -6.40 7.43 -10.61
N GLY A 243 -6.38 7.43 -9.27
CA GLY A 243 -7.41 8.04 -8.43
C GLY A 243 -8.67 7.20 -8.22
N GLY A 244 -8.65 5.91 -8.59
CA GLY A 244 -9.75 4.96 -8.43
C GLY A 244 -9.85 4.32 -7.04
N LEU A 245 -11.06 3.89 -6.67
CA LEU A 245 -11.37 3.08 -5.49
C LEU A 245 -11.69 1.63 -5.93
N CYS A 246 -10.96 0.63 -5.40
CA CYS A 246 -11.03 -0.76 -5.87
C CYS A 246 -11.67 -1.71 -4.84
N GLY A 247 -12.79 -2.35 -5.19
CA GLY A 247 -13.52 -3.35 -4.36
C GLY A 247 -13.01 -4.80 -4.39
N GLY A 248 -11.94 -5.11 -5.14
CA GLY A 248 -11.38 -6.47 -5.19
C GLY A 248 -12.30 -7.56 -5.77
N SER A 249 -13.27 -7.20 -6.61
CA SER A 249 -14.17 -8.15 -7.29
C SER A 249 -13.96 -8.25 -8.81
N ASP A 250 -13.30 -7.28 -9.43
CA ASP A 250 -13.13 -7.25 -10.88
C ASP A 250 -11.68 -7.05 -11.29
N PHE A 251 -11.14 -8.05 -11.99
CA PHE A 251 -9.90 -7.94 -12.76
C PHE A 251 -10.06 -7.03 -13.99
N SER A 252 -11.29 -6.55 -14.27
CA SER A 252 -11.60 -5.57 -15.30
C SER A 252 -11.90 -4.22 -14.65
N HIS A 253 -11.34 -3.13 -15.20
CA HIS A 253 -11.61 -1.75 -14.77
C HIS A 253 -13.09 -1.31 -14.90
N ALA A 254 -14.03 -2.22 -15.21
CA ALA A 254 -15.41 -1.90 -15.57
C ALA A 254 -16.27 -1.35 -14.40
N HIS A 255 -15.84 -1.56 -13.15
CA HIS A 255 -16.61 -1.19 -11.95
C HIS A 255 -15.83 -0.32 -10.94
N CYS A 256 -14.72 0.31 -11.36
CA CYS A 256 -13.99 1.26 -10.51
C CYS A 256 -14.83 2.53 -10.25
N HIS A 257 -15.12 2.81 -8.98
CA HIS A 257 -15.68 4.10 -8.57
C HIS A 257 -14.53 5.11 -8.45
N HIS A 258 -14.59 6.19 -9.21
CA HIS A 258 -13.56 7.24 -9.19
C HIS A 258 -13.88 8.23 -8.07
N GLY A 259 -12.94 8.41 -7.14
CA GLY A 259 -12.99 9.50 -6.16
C GLY A 259 -12.49 10.82 -6.78
N HIS A 260 -12.74 11.95 -6.12
CA HIS A 260 -12.52 13.31 -6.66
C HIS A 260 -11.07 13.68 -7.02
N ALA A 261 -10.08 12.80 -6.82
CA ALA A 261 -8.67 13.09 -7.09
C ALA A 261 -8.32 13.22 -8.59
N ALA A 262 -9.20 12.81 -9.51
CA ALA A 262 -8.99 13.01 -10.95
C ALA A 262 -8.81 14.50 -11.33
N ALA A 263 -9.42 15.42 -10.57
CA ALA A 263 -9.29 16.86 -10.82
C ALA A 263 -8.01 17.48 -10.22
N ALA A 264 -7.44 16.89 -9.18
CA ALA A 264 -6.28 17.44 -8.48
C ALA A 264 -4.92 17.04 -9.10
N LEU A 265 -4.89 15.96 -9.90
CA LEU A 265 -3.69 15.44 -10.56
C LEU A 265 -3.43 16.03 -11.95
N GLY A 266 -4.25 16.99 -12.43
CA GLY A 266 -4.02 17.64 -13.71
C GLY A 266 -4.18 16.75 -14.94
N HIS A 267 -4.79 15.56 -14.81
CA HIS A 267 -5.09 14.70 -15.96
C HIS A 267 -6.37 15.17 -16.65
N GLY A 268 -6.21 16.23 -17.45
CA GLY A 268 -7.16 16.58 -18.50
C GLY A 268 -7.30 15.40 -19.47
N HIS A 269 -8.56 15.03 -19.76
CA HIS A 269 -8.90 14.08 -20.81
C HIS A 269 -8.44 14.64 -22.18
N GLY A 270 -7.21 14.31 -22.57
CA GLY A 270 -6.74 14.45 -23.95
C GLY A 270 -6.91 13.11 -24.67
N LYS A 271 -7.95 12.98 -25.48
CA LYS A 271 -7.99 11.95 -26.52
C LYS A 271 -6.93 12.31 -27.57
N GLU A 272 -5.74 11.73 -27.48
CA GLU A 272 -4.79 11.75 -28.60
C GLU A 272 -4.60 10.32 -29.15
N GLN A 273 -5.00 10.15 -30.41
CA GLN A 273 -4.76 8.96 -31.21
C GLN A 273 -3.26 8.75 -31.37
N VAL A 274 -2.73 7.63 -30.87
CA VAL A 274 -1.34 7.24 -31.16
C VAL A 274 -1.33 6.43 -32.45
N ALA A 275 -0.60 6.97 -33.44
CA ALA A 275 -0.40 6.38 -34.75
C ALA A 275 0.39 5.06 -34.69
N HIS A 276 0.02 4.12 -35.57
CA HIS A 276 0.69 2.84 -35.77
C HIS A 276 2.12 3.02 -36.30
N VAL A 277 3.11 2.48 -35.59
CA VAL A 277 4.47 2.26 -36.11
C VAL A 277 4.63 0.77 -36.39
N HIS A 278 4.86 0.43 -37.65
CA HIS A 278 5.23 -0.93 -38.10
C HIS A 278 6.65 -1.27 -37.62
N VAL A 279 6.82 -2.45 -37.00
CA VAL A 279 8.13 -3.05 -36.74
C VAL A 279 8.17 -4.42 -37.41
N HIS A 280 9.18 -4.61 -38.25
CA HIS A 280 9.36 -5.74 -39.16
C HIS A 280 9.80 -7.05 -38.47
N ALA A 281 9.19 -8.14 -38.93
CA ALA A 281 9.66 -9.50 -39.24
C ALA A 281 10.64 -10.32 -38.36
N ASP A 282 11.40 -9.80 -37.41
CA ASP A 282 12.42 -10.62 -36.71
C ASP A 282 11.91 -11.35 -35.44
N ALA A 283 10.71 -11.02 -34.96
CA ALA A 283 10.17 -11.59 -33.73
C ALA A 283 9.69 -13.05 -33.87
N LYS A 284 9.38 -13.49 -35.10
CA LYS A 284 8.81 -14.81 -35.36
C LYS A 284 9.85 -15.93 -35.25
N GLU A 285 11.11 -15.63 -35.56
CA GLU A 285 12.20 -16.61 -35.55
C GLU A 285 12.72 -16.87 -34.12
N LEU A 286 12.66 -15.87 -33.24
CA LEU A 286 12.99 -15.99 -31.81
C LEU A 286 11.94 -16.80 -31.02
N ALA A 287 10.66 -16.69 -31.38
CA ALA A 287 9.58 -17.43 -30.74
C ALA A 287 9.64 -18.95 -30.99
N VAL A 288 10.16 -19.37 -32.16
CA VAL A 288 10.30 -20.80 -32.50
C VAL A 288 11.45 -21.45 -31.72
N LYS A 289 12.54 -20.73 -31.43
CA LYS A 289 13.66 -21.23 -30.62
C LYS A 289 13.29 -21.41 -29.14
N ALA A 290 12.43 -20.55 -28.59
CA ALA A 290 12.01 -20.64 -27.18
C ALA A 290 11.09 -21.85 -26.89
N ALA A 291 10.43 -22.41 -27.90
CA ALA A 291 9.52 -23.55 -27.74
C ALA A 291 10.23 -24.92 -27.70
N GLN A 292 11.55 -24.98 -27.96
CA GLN A 292 12.28 -26.24 -28.14
C GLN A 292 13.14 -26.67 -26.94
N GLU A 293 13.38 -25.81 -25.94
CA GLU A 293 14.16 -26.18 -24.73
C GLU A 293 13.57 -25.58 -23.43
N PRO A 294 12.72 -26.31 -22.68
CA PRO A 294 12.00 -25.79 -21.51
C PRO A 294 12.83 -25.71 -20.22
N HIS A 295 14.12 -26.05 -20.26
CA HIS A 295 14.97 -26.13 -19.07
C HIS A 295 16.24 -25.30 -19.20
N ASN A 296 16.09 -23.99 -19.37
CA ASN A 296 17.01 -22.97 -18.86
C ASN A 296 16.43 -21.59 -19.17
N LEU A 297 16.68 -20.60 -18.30
CA LEU A 297 16.30 -19.17 -18.41
C LEU A 297 15.12 -18.69 -17.54
N LEU A 298 14.89 -19.29 -16.37
CA LEU A 298 14.28 -18.57 -15.25
C LEU A 298 15.39 -17.83 -14.47
N GLY A 299 15.79 -16.64 -14.94
CA GLY A 299 16.74 -15.85 -14.15
C GLY A 299 17.43 -14.64 -14.80
N THR A 300 17.03 -14.14 -15.96
CA THR A 300 17.72 -12.98 -16.54
C THR A 300 16.97 -11.65 -16.30
N PRO A 301 17.70 -10.56 -15.95
CA PRO A 301 17.13 -9.23 -15.68
C PRO A 301 16.24 -8.64 -16.78
N ALA A 302 16.37 -9.13 -18.02
CA ALA A 302 15.59 -8.69 -19.17
C ALA A 302 14.09 -9.04 -19.06
N LEU A 303 13.73 -10.15 -18.40
CA LEU A 303 12.33 -10.54 -18.18
C LEU A 303 11.65 -9.68 -17.10
N LEU A 304 12.38 -9.26 -16.06
CA LEU A 304 11.85 -8.32 -15.06
C LEU A 304 11.61 -6.92 -15.63
N HIS A 305 12.42 -6.50 -16.61
CA HIS A 305 12.21 -5.22 -17.29
C HIS A 305 10.95 -5.24 -18.17
N ALA A 306 10.71 -6.34 -18.90
CA ALA A 306 9.53 -6.49 -19.74
C ALA A 306 8.21 -6.49 -18.91
N PHE A 307 8.24 -7.07 -17.70
CA PHE A 307 7.12 -7.03 -16.75
C PHE A 307 6.73 -5.61 -16.32
N ASN A 308 7.69 -4.68 -16.25
CA ASN A 308 7.48 -3.35 -15.70
C ASN A 308 7.11 -2.28 -16.73
N THR A 309 7.25 -2.54 -18.03
CA THR A 309 7.04 -1.51 -19.06
C THR A 309 5.87 -1.75 -20.00
N ARG A 310 5.38 -2.98 -20.16
CA ARG A 310 4.24 -3.32 -21.04
C ARG A 310 3.40 -4.51 -20.52
N PRO A 311 2.61 -4.32 -19.45
CA PRO A 311 1.80 -5.40 -18.86
C PRO A 311 0.69 -5.95 -19.77
N GLU A 312 0.31 -5.21 -20.82
CA GLU A 312 -0.75 -5.58 -21.78
C GLU A 312 -0.40 -6.77 -22.69
N LEU A 313 0.88 -7.13 -22.82
CA LEU A 313 1.35 -8.24 -23.65
C LEU A 313 1.24 -9.62 -22.97
N LEU A 314 0.81 -9.67 -21.71
CA LEU A 314 0.65 -10.90 -20.92
C LEU A 314 -0.81 -11.23 -20.59
N LEU A 315 -1.77 -10.43 -21.07
CA LEU A 315 -3.19 -10.74 -20.92
C LEU A 315 -3.63 -11.69 -22.05
N PRO A 316 -4.35 -12.78 -21.75
CA PRO A 316 -4.96 -13.60 -22.79
C PRO A 316 -5.91 -12.72 -23.60
N GLN A 317 -5.69 -12.65 -24.92
CA GLN A 317 -6.61 -11.91 -25.78
C GLN A 317 -7.99 -12.55 -25.66
N ALA A 318 -8.98 -11.74 -25.23
CA ALA A 318 -10.37 -12.15 -25.25
C ALA A 318 -10.73 -12.48 -26.70
N THR A 319 -11.01 -13.76 -26.97
CA THR A 319 -11.63 -14.18 -28.22
C THR A 319 -13.03 -13.58 -28.28
N THR A 320 -13.21 -12.55 -29.08
CA THR A 320 -14.52 -12.14 -29.56
C THR A 320 -15.06 -13.24 -30.48
N THR A 321 -15.96 -14.06 -29.97
CA THR A 321 -16.88 -14.82 -30.81
C THR A 321 -18.13 -13.98 -31.04
N ALA A 322 -18.47 -13.83 -32.32
CA ALA A 322 -19.69 -13.22 -32.83
C ALA A 322 -20.96 -13.96 -32.35
#